data_AF-A0A928GV55-F1
#
_entry.id   AF-A0A928GV55-F1
#
_cell.length_a   1.000
_cell.length_b   1.000
_cell.length_c   1.000
_cell.angle_alpha   90.00
_cell.angle_beta   90.00
_cell.angle_gamma   90.00
#
_symmetry.space_group_name_H-M   'P 1'
#
loop_
_entity.id
_entity.type
_entity.pdbx_description
1 polymer ?
#
loop_
_entity_poly.entity_id
_entity_poly.type
_entity_poly.pdbx_seq_one_letter_code
_entity_poly.pdbx_strand_id
1 'polypeptide(L)'
;MAIMFDELVKTTVHIGIGKGKYIEVPMLTVEDFNTFKELQRNLAELNSASDTTELQRIDAIIEGRGKLAAMAAKVMPKELHENLKRMDYPTISMLVMVLCTGKDNSEDDDPEKKTALPSQLA
;
A
#
# COMPACT_ATOMS: atom_id res chain seq x y z
N MET A 1 -1.76 7.07 -17.13
CA MET A 1 -0.41 6.45 -16.96
C MET A 1 -0.63 4.98 -16.64
N ALA A 2 -0.32 4.08 -17.58
CA ALA A 2 -0.34 2.65 -17.30
C ALA A 2 0.92 2.31 -16.50
N ILE A 3 0.78 1.73 -15.32
CA ILE A 3 1.93 1.18 -14.59
C ILE A 3 2.32 -0.09 -15.34
N MET A 4 3.40 -0.03 -16.11
CA MET A 4 3.95 -1.19 -16.81
C MET A 4 4.77 -1.99 -15.80
N PHE A 5 4.25 -3.14 -15.37
CA PHE A 5 4.94 -4.02 -14.42
C PHE A 5 6.24 -4.60 -14.98
N ASP A 6 6.35 -4.72 -16.31
CA ASP A 6 7.56 -5.21 -16.97
C ASP A 6 8.77 -4.26 -16.82
N GLU A 7 8.56 -2.99 -16.46
CA GLU A 7 9.65 -2.04 -16.19
C GLU A 7 10.05 -2.00 -14.70
N LEU A 8 9.31 -2.68 -13.82
CA LEU A 8 9.69 -2.85 -12.42
C LEU A 8 10.73 -3.97 -12.35
N VAL A 9 12.00 -3.62 -12.54
CA VAL A 9 13.18 -4.52 -12.36
C VAL A 9 13.29 -5.07 -10.92
N LYS A 10 12.39 -4.67 -10.01
CA LYS A 10 12.33 -5.09 -8.62
C LYS A 10 11.24 -6.15 -8.45
N THR A 11 11.58 -7.25 -7.79
CA THR A 11 10.65 -8.34 -7.44
C THR A 11 10.25 -8.31 -5.96
N THR A 12 10.95 -7.50 -5.17
CA THR A 12 10.74 -7.32 -3.73
C THR A 12 10.64 -5.83 -3.39
N VAL A 13 9.99 -5.54 -2.25
CA VAL A 13 9.80 -4.21 -1.70
C VAL A 13 10.15 -4.19 -0.22
N HIS A 14 10.73 -3.09 0.24
CA HIS A 14 11.02 -2.86 1.65
C HIS A 14 9.83 -2.20 2.32
N ILE A 15 9.31 -2.82 3.38
CA ILE A 15 8.21 -2.30 4.17
C ILE A 15 8.73 -1.94 5.56
N GLY A 16 8.64 -0.67 5.91
CA GLY A 16 8.99 -0.18 7.25
C GLY A 16 8.12 -0.81 8.33
N ILE A 17 8.74 -1.39 9.35
CA ILE A 17 8.07 -1.93 10.55
C ILE A 17 8.32 -1.06 11.80
N GLY A 18 8.86 0.15 11.58
CA GLY A 18 9.19 1.11 12.63
C GLY A 18 10.59 0.90 13.24
N LYS A 19 11.04 1.87 14.04
CA LYS A 19 12.37 1.88 14.69
C LYS A 19 13.54 1.77 13.71
N GLY A 20 13.40 2.32 12.50
CA GLY A 20 14.41 2.23 11.44
C GLY A 20 14.60 0.82 10.87
N LYS A 21 13.66 -0.11 11.12
CA LYS A 21 13.69 -1.46 10.59
C LYS A 21 12.71 -1.60 9.43
N TYR A 22 13.10 -2.40 8.45
CA TYR A 22 12.25 -2.82 7.34
C TYR A 22 12.23 -4.35 7.24
N ILE A 23 11.20 -4.85 6.58
CA ILE A 23 11.15 -6.22 6.07
C ILE A 23 11.18 -6.17 4.55
N GLU A 24 11.84 -7.15 3.95
CA GLU A 24 11.77 -7.36 2.50
C GLU A 24 10.67 -8.39 2.21
N VAL A 25 9.72 -8.00 1.36
CA VAL A 25 8.61 -8.88 0.97
C VAL A 25 8.48 -8.91 -0.55
N PRO A 26 7.98 -10.01 -1.13
CA PRO A 26 7.68 -10.07 -2.55
C PRO A 26 6.65 -9.00 -2.93
N MET A 27 6.76 -8.50 -4.15
CA MET A 27 5.73 -7.67 -4.73
C MET A 27 4.47 -8.48 -5.04
N LEU A 28 3.32 -7.81 -5.02
CA LEU A 28 2.06 -8.39 -5.48
C LEU A 28 2.04 -8.56 -7.00
N THR A 29 1.24 -9.50 -7.48
CA THR A 29 1.17 -9.80 -8.91
C THR A 29 0.40 -8.71 -9.68
N VAL A 30 0.54 -8.72 -11.01
CA VAL A 30 -0.26 -7.85 -11.90
C VAL A 30 -1.76 -8.09 -11.71
N GLU A 31 -2.16 -9.34 -11.47
CA GLU A 31 -3.55 -9.73 -11.22
C GLU A 31 -4.08 -9.11 -9.91
N ASP A 32 -3.26 -9.14 -8.86
CA ASP A 32 -3.57 -8.46 -7.59
C ASP A 32 -3.74 -6.94 -7.80
N PHE A 33 -2.87 -6.33 -8.59
CA PHE A 33 -2.96 -4.91 -8.89
C PHE A 33 -4.21 -4.53 -9.71
N ASN A 34 -4.62 -5.36 -10.65
CA ASN A 34 -5.87 -5.15 -11.38
C ASN A 34 -7.07 -5.25 -10.43
N THR A 35 -7.06 -6.23 -9.53
CA THR A 35 -8.08 -6.38 -8.48
C THR A 35 -8.13 -5.15 -7.57
N PHE A 36 -6.97 -4.60 -7.19
CA PHE A 36 -6.87 -3.38 -6.40
C PHE A 36 -7.49 -2.17 -7.13
N LYS A 37 -7.20 -2.00 -8.42
CA LYS A 37 -7.78 -0.92 -9.23
C LYS A 37 -9.30 -1.03 -9.35
N GLU A 38 -9.81 -2.23 -9.60
CA GLU A 38 -11.24 -2.48 -9.66
C GLU A 38 -11.92 -2.12 -8.34
N LEU A 39 -11.31 -2.49 -7.22
CA LEU A 39 -11.81 -2.16 -5.89
C LEU A 39 -11.87 -0.64 -5.66
N GLN A 40 -10.80 0.08 -6.02
CA GLN A 40 -10.78 1.54 -5.93
C GLN A 40 -11.83 2.19 -6.84
N ARG A 41 -12.00 1.67 -8.06
CA ARG A 41 -13.00 2.16 -9.01
C ARG A 41 -14.43 1.95 -8.49
N ASN A 42 -14.75 0.77 -7.98
CA ASN A 42 -16.06 0.46 -7.43
C ASN A 42 -16.42 1.40 -6.26
N LEU A 43 -15.45 1.70 -5.39
CA LEU A 43 -15.63 2.66 -4.30
C LEU A 43 -15.80 4.11 -4.79
N ALA A 44 -15.10 4.50 -5.85
CA ALA A 44 -15.29 5.82 -6.47
C ALA A 44 -16.67 5.96 -7.11
N GLU A 45 -17.16 4.90 -7.78
CA GLU A 45 -18.50 4.84 -8.36
C GLU A 45 -19.59 4.91 -7.27
N LEU A 46 -19.45 4.16 -6.18
CA LEU A 46 -20.36 4.24 -5.02
C LEU A 46 -20.39 5.61 -4.36
N ASN A 47 -19.25 6.31 -4.30
CA ASN A 47 -19.20 7.65 -3.74
C ASN A 47 -19.86 8.70 -4.65
N SER A 48 -19.81 8.48 -5.96
CA SER A 48 -20.35 9.38 -6.99
C SER A 48 -21.83 9.12 -7.26
N ALA A 49 -22.35 7.96 -6.89
CA ALA A 49 -23.75 7.61 -7.04
C ALA A 49 -24.63 8.40 -6.06
N SER A 50 -25.64 9.08 -6.62
CA SER A 50 -26.59 9.93 -5.89
C SER A 50 -27.56 9.14 -5.00
N ASP A 51 -27.79 7.87 -5.30
CA ASP A 51 -28.74 7.01 -4.58
C ASP A 51 -28.07 6.08 -3.54
N THR A 52 -26.75 6.19 -3.36
CA THR A 52 -26.01 5.35 -2.42
C THR A 52 -26.10 5.92 -1.00
N THR A 53 -26.71 5.14 -0.12
CA THR A 53 -26.82 5.44 1.32
C THR A 53 -25.47 5.43 2.02
N GLU A 54 -25.35 6.16 3.12
CA GLU A 54 -24.14 6.16 3.96
C GLU A 54 -23.79 4.75 4.48
N LEU A 55 -24.81 3.96 4.85
CA LEU A 55 -24.64 2.55 5.24
C LEU A 55 -23.99 1.71 4.14
N GLN A 56 -24.44 1.83 2.90
CA GLN A 56 -23.83 1.12 1.76
C GLN A 56 -22.38 1.54 1.52
N ARG A 57 -22.03 2.82 1.74
CA ARG A 57 -20.65 3.29 1.64
C ARG A 57 -19.78 2.68 2.73
N ILE A 58 -20.29 2.62 3.97
CA ILE A 58 -19.59 2.02 5.11
C ILE A 58 -19.37 0.52 4.87
N ASP A 59 -20.38 -0.21 4.43
CA ASP A 59 -20.27 -1.64 4.14
C ASP A 59 -19.23 -1.91 3.04
N ALA A 60 -19.23 -1.12 1.97
CA ALA A 60 -18.25 -1.23 0.90
C ALA A 60 -16.82 -0.94 1.37
N ILE A 61 -16.63 0.02 2.29
CA ILE A 61 -15.32 0.30 2.89
C ILE A 61 -14.86 -0.87 3.77
N ILE A 62 -15.75 -1.46 4.56
CA ILE A 62 -15.44 -2.62 5.42
C ILE A 62 -15.06 -3.83 4.56
N GLU A 63 -15.84 -4.13 3.53
CA GLU A 63 -15.55 -5.21 2.58
C GLU A 63 -14.24 -4.94 1.84
N GLY A 64 -14.06 -3.69 1.37
CA GLY A 64 -12.86 -3.24 0.69
C GLY A 64 -11.61 -3.45 1.53
N ARG A 65 -11.64 -3.01 2.80
CA ARG A 65 -10.57 -3.22 3.77
C ARG A 65 -10.23 -4.70 3.95
N GLY A 66 -11.24 -5.57 4.04
CA GLY A 66 -11.05 -7.01 4.16
C GLY A 66 -10.30 -7.60 2.96
N LYS A 67 -10.68 -7.20 1.73
CA LYS A 67 -10.01 -7.63 0.50
C LYS A 67 -8.57 -7.13 0.42
N LEU A 68 -8.31 -5.87 0.79
CA LEU A 68 -6.96 -5.32 0.83
C LEU A 68 -6.07 -6.04 1.85
N ALA A 69 -6.62 -6.39 3.03
CA ALA A 69 -5.89 -7.15 4.03
C ALA A 69 -5.54 -8.56 3.55
N ALA A 70 -6.48 -9.24 2.90
CA ALA A 70 -6.24 -10.55 2.30
C ALA A 70 -5.18 -10.49 1.20
N MET A 71 -5.19 -9.42 0.40
CA MET A 71 -4.19 -9.21 -0.65
C MET A 71 -2.79 -9.00 -0.07
N ALA A 72 -2.63 -8.06 0.87
CA ALA A 72 -1.35 -7.83 1.54
C ALA A 72 -0.84 -9.09 2.28
N ALA A 73 -1.73 -9.89 2.86
CA ALA A 73 -1.38 -11.13 3.55
C ALA A 73 -0.77 -12.21 2.64
N LYS A 74 -0.92 -12.13 1.31
CA LYS A 74 -0.29 -13.06 0.36
C LYS A 74 1.23 -13.01 0.40
N VAL A 75 1.79 -11.82 0.65
CA VAL A 75 3.24 -11.57 0.59
C VAL A 75 3.83 -11.19 1.96
N MET A 76 3.01 -10.67 2.87
CA MET A 76 3.45 -10.25 4.20
C MET A 76 3.62 -11.44 5.16
N PRO A 77 4.58 -11.37 6.12
CA PRO A 77 4.73 -12.37 7.18
C PRO A 77 3.46 -12.60 7.99
N LYS A 78 3.19 -13.86 8.35
CA LYS A 78 2.00 -14.28 9.12
C LYS A 78 1.82 -13.52 10.44
N GLU A 79 2.93 -13.16 11.08
CA GLU A 79 2.96 -12.39 12.33
C GLU A 79 2.31 -11.00 12.19
N LEU A 80 2.30 -10.45 10.97
CA LEU A 80 1.71 -9.14 10.67
C LEU A 80 0.26 -9.23 10.20
N HIS A 81 -0.28 -10.42 9.93
CA HIS A 81 -1.63 -10.59 9.38
C HIS A 81 -2.72 -10.01 10.28
N GLU A 82 -2.57 -10.14 11.60
CA GLU A 82 -3.50 -9.53 12.56
C GLU A 82 -3.41 -8.01 12.55
N ASN A 83 -2.23 -7.43 12.31
CA ASN A 83 -2.07 -5.99 12.16
C ASN A 83 -2.71 -5.50 10.86
N LEU A 84 -2.57 -6.24 9.75
CA LEU A 84 -3.20 -5.90 8.47
C LEU A 84 -4.72 -5.78 8.61
N LYS A 85 -5.38 -6.71 9.32
CA LYS A 85 -6.83 -6.65 9.55
C LYS A 85 -7.30 -5.45 10.37
N ARG A 86 -6.41 -4.89 11.19
CA ARG A 86 -6.69 -3.76 12.08
C ARG A 86 -6.38 -2.40 11.45
N MET A 87 -5.64 -2.37 10.34
CA MET A 87 -5.36 -1.15 9.61
C MET A 87 -6.66 -0.52 9.10
N ASP A 88 -6.71 0.81 9.09
CA ASP A 88 -7.81 1.51 8.43
C ASP A 88 -7.69 1.38 6.89
N TYR A 89 -8.78 1.69 6.20
CA TYR A 89 -8.84 1.57 4.74
C TYR A 89 -7.76 2.41 4.02
N PRO A 90 -7.52 3.69 4.37
CA PRO A 90 -6.47 4.48 3.72
C PRO A 90 -5.06 3.88 3.89
N THR A 91 -4.70 3.44 5.10
CA THR A 91 -3.37 2.89 5.38
C THR A 91 -3.14 1.60 4.61
N ILE A 92 -4.12 0.69 4.61
CA ILE A 92 -3.96 -0.59 3.92
C ILE A 92 -4.02 -0.46 2.40
N SER A 93 -4.79 0.52 1.89
CA SER A 93 -4.80 0.87 0.46
C SER A 93 -3.43 1.37 0.00
N MET A 94 -2.79 2.22 0.79
CA MET A 94 -1.44 2.70 0.52
C MET A 94 -0.41 1.57 0.59
N LEU A 95 -0.48 0.69 1.61
CA LEU A 95 0.38 -0.48 1.70
C LEU A 95 0.26 -1.38 0.47
N VAL A 96 -0.97 -1.74 0.06
CA VAL A 96 -1.20 -2.56 -1.13
C VAL A 96 -0.68 -1.88 -2.39
N MET A 97 -0.83 -0.55 -2.51
CA MET A 97 -0.26 0.20 -3.63
C MET A 97 1.28 0.11 -3.67
N VAL A 98 1.96 0.20 -2.52
CA VAL A 98 3.42 0.02 -2.41
C VAL A 98 3.80 -1.42 -2.79
N LEU A 99 3.08 -2.42 -2.28
CA LEU A 99 3.29 -3.84 -2.60
C LEU A 99 3.10 -4.14 -4.10
N CYS A 100 2.19 -3.44 -4.77
CA CYS A 100 1.95 -3.59 -6.21
C CYS A 100 2.99 -2.84 -7.05
N THR A 101 3.42 -1.64 -6.65
CA THR A 101 4.17 -0.74 -7.53
C THR A 101 5.65 -0.64 -7.19
N GLY A 102 6.08 -1.14 -6.04
CA GLY A 102 7.46 -1.00 -5.55
C GLY A 102 7.87 0.47 -5.30
N LYS A 103 6.93 1.41 -5.46
CA LYS A 103 7.11 2.83 -5.14
C LYS A 103 6.82 3.01 -3.66
N ASP A 104 7.80 2.70 -2.85
CA ASP A 104 7.83 3.23 -1.50
C ASP A 104 8.16 4.72 -1.65
N ASN A 105 7.18 5.59 -1.43
CA ASN A 105 7.40 7.05 -1.40
C ASN A 105 8.19 7.48 -0.13
N SER A 106 8.84 6.56 0.56
CA SER A 106 9.71 6.80 1.71
C SER A 106 11.03 7.50 1.36
N GLU A 107 11.31 7.81 0.08
CA GLU A 107 12.41 8.73 -0.29
C GLU A 107 12.23 10.16 0.27
N ASP A 108 11.06 10.50 0.82
CA ASP A 108 10.82 11.72 1.60
C ASP A 108 11.04 11.55 3.12
N ASP A 109 11.21 10.33 3.62
CA ASP A 109 11.47 10.03 5.03
C ASP A 109 12.87 9.45 5.25
N ASP A 110 13.82 9.95 4.46
CA ASP A 110 15.22 9.57 4.49
C ASP A 110 15.94 10.32 5.63
N PRO A 111 16.30 9.66 6.75
CA PRO A 111 17.04 10.31 7.84
C PRO A 111 18.45 10.76 7.40
N GLU A 112 18.99 10.22 6.30
CA GLU A 112 20.30 10.63 5.77
C GLU A 112 20.29 12.06 5.20
N LYS A 113 19.13 12.60 4.80
CA LYS A 113 19.00 14.02 4.42
C LYS A 113 19.10 14.98 5.62
N LYS A 114 19.12 14.50 6.88
CA LYS A 114 19.32 15.31 8.09
C LYS A 114 20.76 15.33 8.63
N THR A 115 21.68 14.54 8.07
CA THR A 115 23.08 14.45 8.56
C THR A 115 24.14 14.88 7.55
N ALA A 116 23.77 15.66 6.54
CA ALA A 116 24.74 16.48 5.81
C ALA A 116 24.91 17.83 6.54
N LEU A 117 25.52 17.81 7.73
CA LEU A 117 26.31 18.97 8.12
C LEU A 117 27.47 19.02 7.13
N PRO A 118 27.64 20.10 6.34
CA PRO A 118 28.77 20.20 5.43
C PRO A 118 30.04 20.14 6.27
N SER A 119 30.71 19.00 6.22
CA SER A 119 32.05 18.82 6.77
C SER A 119 33.04 19.48 5.82
N GLN A 120 32.95 20.81 5.68
CA GLN A 120 33.97 21.67 5.05
C GLN A 120 33.81 23.10 5.58
N LEU A 121 34.40 23.36 6.74
CA LEU A 121 35.05 24.63 7.07
C LEU A 121 36.18 24.29 8.05
N ALA A 122 37.22 23.66 7.49
CA ALA A 122 38.59 23.87 7.94
C ALA A 122 39.10 25.18 7.33
#